data_AF-A0A0F9L3Q8-F1
#
_entry.id   AF-A0A0F9L3Q8-F1
#
_cell.length_a   1.000
_cell.length_b   1.000
_cell.length_c   1.000
_cell.angle_alpha   90.00
_cell.angle_beta   90.00
_cell.angle_gamma   90.00
#
_symmetry.space_group_name_H-M   'P 1'
#
loop_
_entity.id
_entity.type
_entity.pdbx_description
1 polymer ?
#
loop_
_entity_poly.entity_id
_entity_poly.type
_entity_poly.pdbx_seq_one_letter_code
_entity_poly.pdbx_strand_id
1 'polypeptide(L)'
;QARVPVQVTDSGRFAIRATLTGKGSKGERVKLATVEVAKQIDNYGNFMMPFSVAKTAKAPFELIDIELTDQTRMLKFASKQ
;
A
#
# COMPACT_ATOMS: atom_id res chain seq x y z
N GLN A 1 4.60 3.69 10.62
CA GLN A 1 3.80 2.62 9.95
C GLN A 1 2.37 3.11 9.83
N ALA A 2 1.66 2.75 8.77
CA ALA A 2 0.25 3.13 8.58
C ALA A 2 -0.64 1.88 8.57
N ARG A 3 -1.87 2.02 9.07
CA ARG A 3 -2.88 0.95 9.11
C ARG A 3 -4.05 1.35 8.22
N VAL A 4 -4.36 0.54 7.22
CA VAL A 4 -5.49 0.76 6.32
C VAL A 4 -6.55 -0.33 6.56
N PRO A 5 -7.71 0.00 7.16
CA PRO A 5 -8.80 -0.94 7.30
C PRO A 5 -9.51 -1.14 5.96
N VAL A 6 -9.91 -2.38 5.67
CA VAL A 6 -10.61 -2.74 4.44
C VAL A 6 -11.73 -3.71 4.77
N GLN A 7 -12.88 -3.51 4.14
CA GLN A 7 -13.98 -4.46 4.13
C GLN A 7 -14.19 -4.94 2.70
N VAL A 8 -14.35 -6.25 2.53
CA VAL A 8 -14.57 -6.91 1.25
C VAL A 8 -15.84 -7.74 1.33
N THR A 9 -16.55 -7.88 0.21
CA THR A 9 -17.76 -8.70 0.12
C THR A 9 -17.44 -10.18 0.05
N ASP A 10 -16.35 -10.52 -0.63
CA ASP A 10 -15.94 -11.89 -0.92
C ASP A 10 -14.55 -12.14 -0.34
N SER A 11 -14.37 -13.32 0.26
CA SER A 11 -13.06 -13.76 0.73
C SER A 11 -12.12 -13.93 -0.46
N GLY A 12 -10.91 -13.41 -0.31
CA GLY A 12 -9.98 -13.33 -1.43
C GLY A 12 -8.59 -12.87 -1.04
N ARG A 13 -7.68 -12.94 -2.01
CA ARG A 13 -6.35 -12.35 -1.88
C ARG A 13 -6.41 -10.95 -2.45
N PHE A 14 -6.08 -9.96 -1.63
CA PHE A 14 -6.07 -8.56 -2.04
C PHE A 14 -4.68 -7.97 -1.86
N ALA A 15 -4.29 -7.08 -2.77
CA ALA A 15 -3.11 -6.26 -2.63
C ALA A 15 -3.53 -4.81 -2.45
N ILE A 16 -2.90 -4.11 -1.50
CA ILE A 16 -3.01 -2.66 -1.39
C ILE A 16 -1.67 -2.03 -1.75
N ARG A 17 -1.71 -1.00 -2.58
CA ARG A 17 -0.59 -0.14 -2.93
C ARG A 17 -0.87 1.26 -2.41
N ALA A 18 0.10 1.89 -1.76
CA ALA A 18 -0.01 3.28 -1.35
C ALA A 18 1.35 3.98 -1.36
N THR A 19 1.34 5.29 -1.57
CA THR A 19 2.53 6.13 -1.53
C THR A 19 2.48 7.04 -0.31
N LEU A 20 3.52 6.99 0.52
CA LEU A 20 3.72 7.93 1.61
C LEU A 20 4.38 9.20 1.07
N THR A 21 3.83 10.35 1.44
CA THR A 21 4.41 11.67 1.18
C THR A 21 4.71 12.40 2.49
N GLY A 22 5.59 13.40 2.40
CA GLY A 22 5.88 14.32 3.50
C GLY A 22 6.46 15.63 2.97
N LYS A 23 6.94 16.49 3.86
CA LYS A 23 7.63 17.73 3.48
C LYS A 23 9.14 17.51 3.33
N GLY A 24 9.66 17.96 2.19
CA GLY A 24 11.09 18.05 1.90
C GLY A 24 11.77 19.17 2.69
N SER A 25 13.07 19.33 2.48
CA SER A 25 13.89 20.33 3.17
C SER A 25 13.51 21.77 2.83
N LYS A 26 12.90 22.00 1.65
CA LYS A 26 12.43 23.32 1.20
C LYS A 26 10.93 23.52 1.46
N GLY A 27 10.29 22.62 2.22
CA GLY A 27 8.87 22.68 2.59
C GLY A 27 7.90 22.18 1.51
N GLU A 28 8.42 21.73 0.37
CA GLU A 28 7.67 21.13 -0.73
C GLU A 28 7.17 19.72 -0.38
N ARG A 29 6.04 19.31 -0.95
CA ARG A 29 5.54 17.93 -0.77
C ARG A 29 6.37 16.98 -1.65
N VAL A 30 6.96 15.95 -1.05
CA VAL A 30 7.78 14.94 -1.73
C VAL A 30 7.26 13.53 -1.51
N LYS A 31 7.39 12.67 -2.51
CA LYS A 31 7.14 11.22 -2.39
C LYS A 31 8.30 10.57 -1.62
N LEU A 32 7.97 9.79 -0.59
CA LEU A 32 8.94 9.19 0.33
C LEU A 32 9.17 7.72 0.03
N ALA A 33 8.08 6.96 -0.10
CA ALA A 33 8.11 5.54 -0.42
C ALA A 33 6.76 5.10 -0.95
N THR A 34 6.77 4.13 -1.88
CA THR A 34 5.58 3.41 -2.32
C THR A 34 5.71 1.98 -1.82
N VAL A 35 4.66 1.47 -1.20
CA VAL A 35 4.61 0.12 -0.63
C VAL A 35 3.40 -0.59 -1.18
N GLU A 36 3.60 -1.86 -1.55
CA GLU A 36 2.54 -2.79 -1.89
C GLU A 36 2.57 -3.97 -0.93
N VAL A 37 1.41 -4.33 -0.38
CA VAL A 37 1.27 -5.48 0.53
C VAL A 37 0.08 -6.30 0.07
N ALA A 38 0.26 -7.61 -0.05
CA ALA A 38 -0.80 -8.56 -0.34
C ALA A 38 -1.14 -9.42 0.87
N LYS A 39 -2.43 -9.66 1.09
CA LYS A 39 -2.93 -10.49 2.19
C LYS A 39 -4.25 -11.17 1.79
N GLN A 40 -4.51 -12.35 2.37
CA GLN A 40 -5.84 -12.93 2.40
C GLN A 40 -6.76 -12.12 3.32
N ILE A 41 -7.95 -11.77 2.84
CA ILE A 41 -8.99 -11.07 3.59
C ILE A 41 -10.30 -11.84 3.39
N ASP A 42 -10.97 -12.20 4.49
CA ASP A 42 -12.23 -12.93 4.40
C ASP A 42 -13.46 -12.03 4.32
N ASN A 43 -13.53 -11.00 5.19
CA ASN A 43 -14.64 -10.04 5.22
C ASN A 43 -14.14 -8.67 5.70
N TYR A 44 -13.49 -8.63 6.87
CA TYR A 44 -12.82 -7.44 7.37
C TYR A 44 -11.32 -7.72 7.58
N GLY A 45 -10.49 -6.77 7.15
CA GLY A 45 -9.05 -6.87 7.24
C GLY A 45 -8.41 -5.52 7.52
N ASN A 46 -7.13 -5.57 7.85
CA ASN A 46 -6.28 -4.40 7.84
C ASN A 46 -4.96 -4.73 7.18
N PHE A 47 -4.47 -3.76 6.40
CA PHE A 47 -3.12 -3.76 5.89
C PHE A 47 -2.23 -2.91 6.78
N MET A 48 -1.14 -3.50 7.23
CA MET A 48 -0.04 -2.77 7.82
C MET A 48 0.91 -2.38 6.69
N MET A 49 1.11 -1.08 6.48
CA MET A 49 1.97 -0.53 5.45
C MET A 49 3.36 -0.22 6.04
N PRO A 50 4.37 -1.07 5.82
CA PRO A 50 5.71 -0.90 6.38
C PRO A 50 6.55 0.07 5.54
N PHE A 51 6.18 1.36 5.53
CA PHE A 51 7.01 2.37 4.91
C PHE A 51 8.38 2.45 5.60
N SER A 52 9.43 2.17 4.84
CA SER A 52 10.81 2.45 5.21
C SER A 52 11.27 3.64 4.37
N VAL A 53 11.54 4.76 5.01
CA VAL A 53 11.92 6.00 4.33
C VAL A 53 13.40 6.28 4.58
N ALA A 54 14.20 6.25 3.51
CA ALA A 54 15.64 6.54 3.60
C ALA A 54 15.95 8.04 3.66
N LYS A 55 15.01 8.90 3.26
CA LYS A 55 15.17 10.36 3.20
C LYS A 55 14.57 11.05 4.43
N THR A 56 15.30 11.99 5.02
CA THR A 56 14.78 12.83 6.10
C THR A 56 13.65 13.71 5.57
N ALA A 57 12.43 13.48 6.04
CA ALA A 57 11.24 14.24 5.69
C ALA A 57 10.50 14.69 6.94
N LYS A 58 9.82 15.82 6.84
CA LYS A 58 9.08 16.43 7.95
C LYS A 58 7.58 16.25 7.76
N ALA A 59 6.86 16.33 8.88
CA ALA A 59 5.40 16.38 8.88
C ALA A 59 4.86 17.60 8.10
N PRO A 60 3.60 17.55 7.61
CA PRO A 60 2.64 16.44 7.72
C PRO A 60 2.98 15.28 6.80
N PHE A 61 2.68 14.06 7.25
CA PHE A 61 2.77 12.84 6.45
C PHE A 61 1.39 12.46 5.95
N GLU A 62 1.30 12.09 4.68
CA GLU A 62 0.03 11.76 4.01
C GLU A 62 0.19 10.54 3.12
N LEU A 63 -0.85 9.70 3.09
CA LEU A 63 -0.96 8.63 2.11
C LEU A 63 -1.72 9.12 0.89
N ILE A 64 -1.13 8.91 -0.28
CA ILE A 64 -1.73 9.20 -1.59
C ILE A 64 -1.66 7.95 -2.47
N ASP A 65 -2.33 8.02 -3.62
CA ASP A 65 -2.32 6.96 -4.65
C ASP A 65 -2.67 5.58 -4.03
N ILE A 66 -3.69 5.55 -3.17
CA ILE A 66 -4.14 4.32 -2.49
C ILE A 66 -4.98 3.52 -3.46
N GLU A 67 -4.52 2.32 -3.79
CA GLU A 67 -5.18 1.40 -4.70
C GLU A 67 -5.33 0.04 -4.04
N LEU A 68 -6.53 -0.54 -4.13
CA LEU A 68 -6.83 -1.91 -3.72
C LEU A 68 -7.07 -2.75 -4.96
N THR A 69 -6.39 -3.89 -5.07
CA THR A 69 -6.50 -4.82 -6.19
C THR A 69 -6.97 -6.18 -5.68
N ASP A 70 -8.07 -6.68 -6.24
CA ASP A 70 -8.48 -8.07 -6.08
C ASP A 70 -7.58 -8.98 -6.92
N GLN A 71 -6.84 -9.85 -6.24
CA GLN A 71 -5.91 -10.82 -6.84
C GLN A 71 -6.47 -12.25 -6.84
N THR A 72 -7.71 -12.46 -6.37
CA THR A 72 -8.32 -13.78 -6.16
C THR A 72 -8.43 -14.58 -7.45
N ARG A 73 -8.62 -13.91 -8.59
CA ARG A 73 -8.80 -14.53 -9.90
C ARG A 73 -7.63 -14.33 -10.85
N MET A 74 -6.48 -13.84 -10.37
CA MET A 74 -5.32 -13.66 -11.25
C MET A 74 -4.68 -15.00 -11.60
N LEU A 75 -4.79 -15.37 -12.88
CA LEU A 75 -4.03 -16.47 -13.48
C LEU A 75 -2.57 -16.04 -13.64
N LYS A 76 -1.66 -16.67 -12.91
CA LYS A 76 -0.22 -16.59 -13.22
C LYS A 76 0.03 -17.46 -14.45
N PHE A 77 0.30 -16.85 -15.59
CA PHE A 77 0.95 -17.56 -16.69
C PHE A 77 2.39 -17.84 -16.25
N ALA A 78 2.65 -19.05 -15.76
CA ALA A 78 4.02 -19.55 -15.68
C ALA A 78 4.46 -19.80 -17.12
N SER A 79 5.28 -18.90 -17.68
CA SER A 79 6.09 -19.25 -18.84
C SER A 79 7.00 -20.38 -18.41
N LYS A 80 6.65 -21.61 -18.79
CA LYS A 80 7.60 -22.73 -18.78
C LYS A 80 8.75 -22.31 -19.69
N GLN A 81 9.94 -22.12 -19.09
CA GLN A 81 11.19 -22.18 -19.83
C GLN A 81 11.38 -23.62 -20.34
#